data_AF-A0A8K0J557-F1
#
_entry.id   AF-A0A8K0J557-F1
#
_cell.length_a   1.000
_cell.length_b   1.000
_cell.length_c   1.000
_cell.angle_alpha   90.00
_cell.angle_beta   90.00
_cell.angle_gamma   90.00
#
_symmetry.space_group_name_H-M   'P 1'
#
loop_
_entity.id
_entity.type
_entity.pdbx_description
1 polymer ?
#
loop_
_entity_poly.entity_id
_entity_poly.type
_entity_poly.pdbx_seq_one_letter_code
_entity_poly.pdbx_strand_id
1 'polypeptide(L)'
;MATQSFLYALSLHRPDVPIFILADFDPDGINIFHCYLHGSGRLTRTRSTYNRSVRWLGIKSCHVQSLEPFIHETAAPHDSSGGEQTGVLSGLSGSIHHLNCRSRRTPELSLRDRKTIIDTLGRYMSCGDFSLINLALCRELQIMQMLGYKAEIQLLDDSGNLDAWLDYNLNLELTERFL
;
A
#
# COMPACT_ATOMS: atom_id res chain seq x y z
N MET A 1 -16.99 3.92 16.42
CA MET A 1 -17.28 3.19 17.68
C MET A 1 -18.01 1.88 17.41
N ALA A 2 -19.21 1.90 16.82
CA ALA A 2 -19.97 0.65 16.55
C ALA A 2 -19.18 -0.39 15.72
N THR A 3 -18.52 0.02 14.63
CA THR A 3 -17.73 -0.89 13.78
C THR A 3 -16.57 -1.55 14.54
N GLN A 4 -15.82 -0.78 15.33
CA GLN A 4 -14.71 -1.31 16.13
C GLN A 4 -15.21 -2.31 17.19
N SER A 5 -16.29 -1.98 17.89
CA SER A 5 -16.91 -2.88 18.86
C SER A 5 -17.42 -4.16 18.21
N PHE A 6 -18.01 -4.06 17.01
CA PHE A 6 -18.43 -5.22 16.24
C PHE A 6 -17.23 -6.10 15.85
N LEU A 7 -16.16 -5.53 15.29
CA LEU A 7 -14.97 -6.30 14.90
C LEU A 7 -14.27 -6.94 16.10
N TYR A 8 -14.28 -6.28 17.25
CA TYR A 8 -13.77 -6.85 18.50
C TYR A 8 -14.67 -7.98 19.03
N ALA A 9 -15.99 -7.80 18.99
CA ALA A 9 -16.92 -8.86 19.38
C ALA A 9 -16.82 -10.06 18.42
N LEU A 10 -16.71 -9.82 17.12
CA LEU A 10 -16.53 -10.86 16.11
C LEU A 10 -15.25 -11.65 16.36
N SER A 11 -14.12 -10.97 16.62
CA SER A 11 -12.86 -11.65 16.90
C SER A 11 -12.86 -12.46 18.20
N LEU A 12 -13.66 -12.06 19.19
CA LEU A 12 -13.83 -12.80 20.44
C LEU A 12 -14.70 -14.06 20.27
N HIS A 13 -15.80 -13.97 19.50
CA HIS A 13 -16.77 -15.07 19.38
C HIS A 13 -16.50 -16.00 18.18
N ARG A 14 -15.80 -15.52 17.16
CA ARG A 14 -15.48 -16.25 15.92
C ARG A 14 -13.99 -16.07 15.57
N PRO A 15 -13.08 -16.58 16.42
CA PRO A 15 -11.63 -16.46 16.19
C PRO A 15 -11.15 -17.20 14.93
N ASP A 16 -11.98 -18.10 14.40
CA ASP A 16 -11.81 -18.81 13.12
C ASP A 16 -12.01 -17.91 11.90
N VAL A 17 -12.65 -16.75 12.04
CA VAL A 17 -12.89 -15.79 10.96
C VAL A 17 -11.84 -14.67 11.01
N PRO A 18 -10.82 -14.69 10.12
CA PRO A 18 -9.82 -13.63 10.07
C PRO A 18 -10.43 -12.33 9.52
N ILE A 19 -9.97 -11.19 10.05
CA ILE A 19 -10.45 -9.87 9.64
C ILE A 19 -9.31 -9.17 8.90
N PHE A 20 -9.52 -8.89 7.61
CA PHE A 20 -8.58 -8.17 6.78
C PHE A 20 -9.07 -6.75 6.51
N ILE A 21 -8.14 -5.78 6.55
CA ILE A 21 -8.42 -4.38 6.23
C ILE A 21 -7.68 -4.03 4.95
N LEU A 22 -8.48 -3.79 3.91
CA LEU A 22 -8.05 -3.18 2.66
C LEU A 22 -8.22 -1.66 2.78
N ALA A 23 -7.16 -0.91 2.53
CA ALA A 23 -7.12 0.55 2.56
C ALA A 23 -6.19 1.06 1.46
N ASP A 24 -6.39 2.32 1.06
CA ASP A 24 -5.55 3.02 0.08
C ASP A 24 -4.11 3.14 0.57
N PHE A 25 -3.17 3.21 -0.38
CA PHE A 25 -1.78 3.55 -0.12
C PHE A 25 -1.64 5.07 0.03
N ASP A 26 -2.21 5.60 1.11
CA ASP A 26 -2.08 6.99 1.51
C ASP A 26 -2.00 7.12 3.05
N PRO A 27 -1.70 8.32 3.59
CA PRO A 27 -1.54 8.49 5.02
C PRO A 27 -2.83 8.27 5.82
N ASP A 28 -3.99 8.54 5.20
CA ASP A 28 -5.29 8.36 5.83
C ASP A 28 -5.66 6.87 5.91
N GLY A 29 -5.39 6.09 4.86
CA GLY A 29 -5.52 4.63 4.80
C GLY A 29 -4.69 3.92 5.87
N ILE A 30 -3.42 4.33 6.06
CA ILE A 30 -2.57 3.83 7.16
C ILE A 30 -3.16 4.18 8.53
N ASN A 31 -3.68 5.41 8.70
CA ASN A 31 -4.32 5.81 9.95
C ASN A 31 -5.63 5.06 10.21
N ILE A 32 -6.41 4.73 9.18
CA ILE A 32 -7.62 3.89 9.29
C ILE A 32 -7.25 2.51 9.80
N PHE A 33 -6.25 1.86 9.20
CA PHE A 33 -5.78 0.56 9.68
C PHE A 33 -5.31 0.62 11.14
N HIS A 34 -4.47 1.61 11.48
CA HIS A 34 -3.99 1.81 12.85
C HIS A 34 -5.16 2.02 13.83
N CYS A 35 -6.21 2.74 13.44
CA CYS A 35 -7.41 2.92 14.26
C CYS A 35 -8.15 1.61 14.53
N TYR A 36 -8.24 0.68 13.58
CA TYR A 36 -8.87 -0.62 13.82
C TYR A 36 -7.99 -1.57 14.63
N LEU A 37 -6.67 -1.41 14.53
CA LEU A 37 -5.69 -2.19 15.25
C LEU A 37 -5.63 -1.81 16.75
N HIS A 38 -5.55 -0.51 17.05
CA HIS A 38 -5.30 0.01 18.41
C HIS A 38 -6.51 0.71 19.04
N GLY A 39 -7.58 0.93 18.28
CA GLY A 39 -8.73 1.75 18.67
C GLY A 39 -8.53 3.24 18.33
N SER A 40 -9.64 3.99 18.26
CA SER A 40 -9.58 5.46 18.14
C SER A 40 -9.37 6.04 19.54
N GLY A 41 -8.28 6.79 19.76
CA GLY A 41 -7.80 7.30 21.06
C GLY A 41 -8.72 8.24 21.85
N ARG A 42 -10.05 8.21 21.65
CA ARG A 42 -11.05 8.92 22.44
C ARG A 42 -11.79 8.03 23.44
N LEU A 43 -11.68 6.71 23.34
CA LEU A 43 -12.28 5.79 24.30
C LEU A 43 -11.18 5.20 25.18
N THR A 44 -11.05 5.79 26.37
CA THR A 44 -10.36 5.27 27.56
C THR A 44 -8.96 4.68 27.34
N ARG A 45 -8.01 5.26 28.07
CA ARG A 45 -6.65 4.75 28.32
C ARG A 45 -6.65 3.38 29.03
N THR A 46 -7.37 2.39 28.53
CA THR A 46 -7.16 0.97 28.79
C THR A 46 -6.07 0.55 27.83
N ARG A 47 -4.82 0.72 28.26
CA ARG A 47 -3.65 0.10 27.63
C ARG A 47 -4.02 -1.36 27.34
N SER A 48 -3.91 -1.81 26.09
CA SER A 48 -4.05 -3.21 25.64
C SER A 48 -5.44 -3.69 25.16
N THR A 49 -6.09 -3.00 24.23
CA THR A 49 -7.03 -3.68 23.31
C THR A 49 -6.48 -3.64 21.88
N TYR A 50 -5.31 -4.24 21.71
CA TYR A 50 -4.77 -4.53 20.39
C TYR A 50 -5.65 -5.61 19.76
N ASN A 51 -6.37 -5.30 18.68
CA ASN A 51 -7.17 -6.31 17.99
C ASN A 51 -6.25 -7.18 17.13
N ARG A 52 -5.64 -8.22 17.74
CA ARG A 52 -4.72 -9.15 17.05
C ARG A 52 -5.35 -9.89 15.88
N SER A 53 -6.68 -9.89 15.78
CA SER A 53 -7.40 -10.57 14.69
C SER A 53 -7.49 -9.72 13.43
N VAL A 54 -7.20 -8.42 13.52
CA VAL A 54 -7.18 -7.50 12.38
C VAL A 54 -5.82 -7.55 11.69
N ARG A 55 -5.83 -7.75 10.37
CA ARG A 55 -4.63 -7.83 9.53
C ARG A 55 -4.65 -6.81 8.41
N TRP A 56 -3.47 -6.39 7.99
CA TRP A 56 -3.30 -5.37 6.97
C TRP A 56 -3.18 -5.99 5.57
N LEU A 57 -4.26 -5.91 4.81
CA LEU A 57 -4.31 -6.30 3.39
C LEU A 57 -4.12 -5.11 2.44
N GLY A 58 -4.25 -3.88 2.95
CA GLY A 58 -4.15 -2.62 2.20
C GLY A 58 -2.99 -2.54 1.21
N ILE A 59 -3.10 -1.65 0.22
CA ILE A 59 -2.05 -1.46 -0.78
C ILE A 59 -0.76 -1.03 -0.06
N LYS A 60 0.34 -1.73 -0.35
CA LYS A 60 1.69 -1.51 0.19
C LYS A 60 2.60 -0.99 -0.92
N SER A 61 3.75 -0.43 -0.56
CA SER A 61 4.70 0.10 -1.54
C SER A 61 5.17 -0.93 -2.57
N CYS A 62 5.25 -2.22 -2.18
CA CYS A 62 5.64 -3.30 -3.09
C CYS A 62 4.62 -3.49 -4.23
N HIS A 63 3.33 -3.27 -3.97
CA HIS A 63 2.28 -3.41 -4.98
C HIS A 63 2.35 -2.28 -6.01
N VAL A 64 2.75 -1.08 -5.60
CA VAL A 64 2.84 0.07 -6.52
C VAL A 64 4.01 -0.10 -7.51
N GLN A 65 5.13 -0.68 -7.07
CA GLN A 65 6.26 -1.00 -7.95
C GLN A 65 5.92 -2.12 -8.95
N SER A 66 5.10 -3.09 -8.53
CA SER A 66 4.64 -4.20 -9.38
C SER A 66 3.47 -3.83 -10.31
N LEU A 67 2.87 -2.65 -10.18
CA LEU A 67 1.82 -2.16 -11.08
C LEU A 67 2.37 -1.57 -12.38
N GLU A 68 3.67 -1.25 -12.43
CA GLU A 68 4.36 -0.67 -13.58
C GLU A 68 4.35 -1.55 -14.85
N PRO A 69 4.44 -2.89 -14.81
CA PRO A 69 4.41 -3.73 -16.01
C PRO A 69 3.01 -3.92 -16.64
N PHE A 70 1.92 -3.69 -15.91
CA PHE A 70 0.56 -4.03 -16.37
C PHE A 70 -0.12 -2.94 -17.23
N ILE A 71 0.51 -1.78 -17.40
CA ILE A 71 -0.04 -0.65 -18.17
C ILE A 71 0.44 -0.66 -19.63
N HIS A 72 1.35 -1.58 -19.98
CA HIS A 72 1.96 -1.67 -21.30
C HIS A 72 1.29 -2.69 -22.25
N GLU A 73 -0.05 -2.72 -22.33
CA GLU A 73 -0.71 -3.53 -23.37
C GLU A 73 -2.03 -2.91 -23.86
N THR A 74 -1.93 -1.76 -24.53
CA THR A 74 -2.99 -1.28 -25.45
C THR A 74 -2.44 -0.35 -26.53
N ALA A 75 -1.27 -0.67 -27.09
CA ALA A 75 -0.81 -0.07 -28.35
C ALA A 75 -0.75 -1.17 -29.40
N ALA A 76 -1.82 -1.29 -30.18
CA ALA A 76 -1.88 -2.18 -31.34
C ALA A 76 -0.74 -1.87 -32.33
N PRO A 77 -0.12 -2.87 -32.96
CA PRO A 77 0.84 -2.65 -34.03
C PRO A 77 0.08 -2.23 -35.29
N HIS A 78 0.22 -0.96 -35.68
CA HIS A 78 -0.11 -0.51 -37.02
C HIS A 78 1.15 -0.51 -37.88
N ASP A 79 1.08 -1.28 -38.96
CA ASP A 79 2.05 -1.41 -40.05
C ASP A 79 2.63 -0.08 -40.55
N SER A 80 3.94 -0.05 -40.83
CA SER A 80 4.47 0.02 -42.21
C SER A 80 5.96 0.42 -42.27
N SER A 81 6.77 -0.50 -42.80
CA SER A 81 7.90 -0.35 -43.74
C SER A 81 9.10 0.60 -43.48
N GLY A 82 10.30 -0.01 -43.39
CA GLY A 82 11.45 0.37 -44.25
C GLY A 82 12.78 0.74 -43.56
N GLY A 83 13.81 -0.12 -43.73
CA GLY A 83 15.22 0.29 -43.74
C GLY A 83 16.18 -0.48 -42.81
N GLU A 84 17.02 -1.34 -43.40
CA GLU A 84 18.18 -1.99 -42.76
C GLU A 84 19.38 -1.04 -42.61
N GLN A 85 20.13 -1.11 -41.49
CA GLN A 85 21.60 -1.35 -41.43
C GLN A 85 22.23 -1.07 -40.04
N THR A 86 22.77 -2.15 -39.45
CA THR A 86 24.15 -2.34 -38.94
C THR A 86 24.90 -1.22 -38.18
N GLY A 87 25.37 -1.52 -36.95
CA GLY A 87 26.65 -0.95 -36.46
C GLY A 87 26.84 -0.70 -34.96
N VAL A 88 27.52 -1.64 -34.28
CA VAL A 88 28.58 -1.50 -33.26
C VAL A 88 28.35 -0.71 -31.95
N LEU A 89 28.70 -1.40 -30.85
CA LEU A 89 28.92 -0.91 -29.49
C LEU A 89 29.82 0.33 -29.42
N SER A 90 29.32 1.44 -28.88
CA SER A 90 30.16 2.53 -28.34
C SER A 90 29.36 3.53 -27.51
N GLY A 91 29.89 3.87 -26.33
CA GLY A 91 29.63 5.17 -25.70
C GLY A 91 28.87 5.12 -24.37
N LEU A 92 29.56 4.76 -23.29
CA LEU A 92 29.30 5.36 -21.99
C LEU A 92 29.59 6.87 -22.11
N SER A 93 28.58 7.70 -22.35
CA SER A 93 28.64 9.12 -21.96
C SER A 93 27.27 9.80 -22.10
N GLY A 94 26.76 10.26 -20.96
CA GLY A 94 26.08 11.55 -20.87
C GLY A 94 24.79 11.73 -21.66
N SER A 95 23.71 11.09 -21.22
CA SER A 95 22.41 11.76 -21.29
C SER A 95 21.58 11.35 -20.10
N ILE A 96 21.38 12.33 -19.22
CA ILE A 96 20.31 12.37 -18.23
C ILE A 96 19.00 12.32 -19.03
N HIS A 97 18.60 11.13 -19.46
CA HIS A 97 17.24 10.85 -19.82
C HIS A 97 16.46 10.88 -18.50
N HIS A 98 16.14 12.11 -18.13
CA HIS A 98 14.92 12.53 -17.46
C HIS A 98 14.00 11.33 -17.25
N LEU A 99 13.88 10.91 -15.99
CA LEU A 99 13.03 9.86 -15.46
C LEU A 99 11.59 10.04 -15.97
N ASN A 100 11.30 9.67 -17.21
CA ASN A 100 9.96 9.57 -17.76
C ASN A 100 9.26 8.30 -17.21
N CYS A 101 9.61 7.90 -15.99
CA CYS A 101 9.14 6.73 -15.25
C CYS A 101 7.95 7.08 -14.34
N ARG A 102 7.26 8.21 -14.58
CA ARG A 102 6.00 8.53 -13.91
C ARG A 102 4.88 7.83 -14.67
N SER A 103 4.60 6.58 -14.32
CA SER A 103 3.38 5.93 -14.79
C SER A 103 2.19 6.81 -14.47
N ARG A 104 1.40 7.10 -15.50
CA ARG A 104 0.51 8.27 -15.61
C ARG A 104 -0.77 8.16 -14.77
N ARG A 105 -0.78 7.36 -13.70
CA ARG A 105 -1.99 6.93 -12.98
C ARG A 105 -1.92 6.97 -11.45
N THR A 106 -0.75 7.01 -10.81
CA THR A 106 -0.66 7.16 -9.35
C THR A 106 -0.62 8.64 -8.95
N PRO A 107 -1.58 9.16 -8.15
CA PRO A 107 -1.59 10.56 -7.74
C PRO A 107 -0.34 10.95 -6.94
N GLU A 108 0.16 12.18 -7.12
CA GLU A 108 1.26 12.73 -6.33
C GLU A 108 0.79 13.06 -4.89
N LEU A 109 1.68 12.92 -3.91
CA LEU A 109 1.41 13.32 -2.53
C LEU A 109 1.22 14.83 -2.41
N SER A 110 0.05 15.23 -1.90
CA SER A 110 -0.24 16.63 -1.61
C SER A 110 0.54 17.15 -0.40
N LEU A 111 0.56 18.47 -0.22
CA LEU A 111 1.13 19.10 0.99
C LEU A 111 0.41 18.62 2.27
N ARG A 112 -0.90 18.36 2.19
CA ARG A 112 -1.68 17.79 3.29
C ARG A 112 -1.16 16.40 3.63
N ASP A 113 -0.97 15.54 2.63
CA ASP A 113 -0.53 14.16 2.83
C ASP A 113 0.85 14.12 3.47
N ARG A 114 1.80 14.91 2.95
CA ARG A 114 3.14 15.06 3.52
C ARG A 114 3.11 15.51 4.98
N LYS A 115 2.24 16.49 5.30
CA LYS A 115 2.03 16.93 6.67
C LYS A 115 1.48 15.79 7.54
N THR A 116 0.46 15.07 7.07
CA THR A 116 -0.13 13.93 7.78
C THR A 116 0.89 12.81 8.02
N ILE A 117 1.80 12.55 7.06
CA ILE A 117 2.90 11.59 7.22
C ILE A 117 3.81 12.01 8.37
N ILE A 118 4.30 13.26 8.34
CA ILE A 118 5.21 13.78 9.37
C ILE A 118 4.55 13.72 10.75
N ASP A 119 3.31 14.20 10.85
CA ASP A 119 2.55 14.21 12.10
C ASP A 119 2.29 12.77 12.61
N THR A 120 2.04 11.81 11.72
CA THR A 120 1.79 10.41 12.07
C THR A 120 3.07 9.69 12.50
N LEU A 121 4.19 9.86 11.78
CA LEU A 121 5.50 9.34 12.18
C LEU A 121 5.91 9.88 13.55
N GLY A 122 5.74 11.19 13.77
CA GLY A 122 6.02 11.81 15.07
C GLY A 122 5.21 11.17 16.21
N ARG A 123 3.92 10.88 15.99
CA ARG A 123 3.06 10.19 16.97
C ARG A 123 3.54 8.77 17.25
N TYR A 124 3.83 7.97 16.24
CA TYR A 124 4.26 6.57 16.41
C TYR A 124 5.60 6.48 17.14
N MET A 125 6.55 7.34 16.77
CA MET A 125 7.87 7.37 17.40
C MET A 125 7.81 7.88 18.85
N SER A 126 6.92 8.82 19.16
CA SER A 126 6.77 9.34 20.53
C SER A 126 6.06 8.38 21.49
N CYS A 127 5.22 7.47 20.97
CA CYS A 127 4.50 6.50 21.79
C CYS A 127 5.41 5.36 22.32
N GLY A 128 6.53 5.09 21.65
CA GLY A 128 7.48 4.03 22.05
C GLY A 128 6.97 2.59 21.85
N ASP A 129 5.90 2.39 21.07
CA ASP A 129 5.40 1.06 20.70
C ASP A 129 6.13 0.56 19.44
N PHE A 130 7.13 -0.30 19.67
CA PHE A 130 7.95 -0.93 18.64
C PHE A 130 7.41 -2.29 18.18
N SER A 131 6.10 -2.52 18.24
CA SER A 131 5.49 -3.70 17.63
C SER A 131 5.84 -3.78 16.14
N LEU A 132 6.05 -5.01 15.63
CA LEU A 132 6.44 -5.26 14.23
C LEU A 132 5.48 -4.57 13.25
N ILE A 133 4.20 -4.51 13.59
CA ILE A 133 3.19 -3.84 12.79
C ILE A 133 3.41 -2.32 12.74
N ASN A 134 3.68 -1.65 13.86
CA ASN A 134 3.88 -0.21 13.87
C ASN A 134 5.16 0.15 13.13
N LEU A 135 6.20 -0.69 13.25
CA LEU A 135 7.41 -0.54 12.46
C LEU A 135 7.12 -0.67 10.96
N ALA A 136 6.29 -1.63 10.56
CA ALA A 136 5.84 -1.77 9.17
C ALA A 136 5.05 -0.54 8.69
N LEU A 137 4.13 0.00 9.51
CA LEU A 137 3.38 1.21 9.18
C LEU A 137 4.30 2.44 9.04
N CYS A 138 5.26 2.60 9.95
CA CYS A 138 6.28 3.64 9.87
C CYS A 138 7.10 3.52 8.58
N ARG A 139 7.57 2.31 8.26
CA ARG A 139 8.33 2.03 7.04
C ARG A 139 7.54 2.43 5.80
N GLU A 140 6.26 2.08 5.75
CA GLU A 140 5.41 2.35 4.58
C GLU A 140 5.11 3.84 4.42
N LEU A 141 4.89 4.58 5.52
CA LEU A 141 4.81 6.04 5.51
C LEU A 141 6.12 6.70 5.01
N GLN A 142 7.28 6.19 5.44
CA GLN A 142 8.58 6.69 4.98
C GLN A 142 8.78 6.41 3.49
N ILE A 143 8.47 5.20 3.03
CA ILE A 143 8.59 4.84 1.61
C ILE A 143 7.63 5.67 0.76
N MET A 144 6.38 5.83 1.18
CA MET A 144 5.41 6.74 0.56
C MET A 144 5.99 8.15 0.42
N GLN A 145 6.56 8.69 1.49
CA GLN A 145 7.20 10.02 1.47
C GLN A 145 8.38 10.12 0.49
N MET A 146 9.19 9.07 0.37
CA MET A 146 10.33 9.02 -0.56
C MET A 146 9.88 8.88 -2.02
N LEU A 147 8.86 8.06 -2.26
CA LEU A 147 8.30 7.81 -3.59
C LEU A 147 7.54 9.03 -4.13
N GLY A 148 6.93 9.82 -3.24
CA GLY A 148 6.22 11.04 -3.61
C GLY A 148 4.83 10.81 -4.20
N TYR A 149 4.31 9.59 -4.19
CA TYR A 149 2.99 9.24 -4.72
C TYR A 149 2.15 8.46 -3.70
N LYS A 150 0.85 8.40 -3.98
CA LYS A 150 -0.14 7.56 -3.31
C LYS A 150 -0.87 6.67 -4.32
N ALA A 151 -1.61 5.68 -3.86
CA ALA A 151 -2.43 4.83 -4.73
C ALA A 151 -3.79 4.52 -4.09
N GLU A 152 -4.86 4.64 -4.87
CA GLU A 152 -6.23 4.36 -4.47
C GLU A 152 -6.56 2.88 -4.76
N ILE A 153 -7.41 2.23 -3.97
CA ILE A 153 -7.86 0.85 -4.20
C ILE A 153 -8.54 0.71 -5.56
N GLN A 154 -9.24 1.75 -6.01
CA GLN A 154 -9.89 1.79 -7.32
C GLN A 154 -8.91 1.54 -8.48
N LEU A 155 -7.62 1.83 -8.30
CA LEU A 155 -6.61 1.53 -9.31
C LEU A 155 -6.47 0.01 -9.59
N LEU A 156 -6.79 -0.83 -8.61
CA LEU A 156 -6.83 -2.29 -8.78
C LEU A 156 -8.03 -2.72 -9.64
N ASP A 157 -9.16 -2.04 -9.51
CA ASP A 157 -10.39 -2.31 -10.26
C ASP A 157 -10.34 -1.77 -11.69
N ASP A 158 -9.69 -0.61 -11.89
CA ASP A 158 -9.47 -0.03 -13.23
C ASP A 158 -8.60 -0.94 -14.15
N SER A 159 -7.90 -1.91 -13.56
CA SER A 159 -7.16 -2.95 -14.30
C SER A 159 -8.01 -4.20 -14.61
N GLY A 160 -9.24 -4.29 -14.08
CA GLY A 160 -10.14 -5.43 -14.20
C GLY A 160 -9.71 -6.67 -13.40
N ASN A 161 -8.78 -6.52 -12.45
CA ASN A 161 -8.10 -7.65 -11.80
C ASN A 161 -8.18 -7.63 -10.27
N LEU A 162 -9.15 -6.89 -9.70
CA LEU A 162 -9.31 -6.80 -8.25
C LEU A 162 -9.55 -8.18 -7.61
N ASP A 163 -10.38 -9.01 -8.23
CA ASP A 163 -10.71 -10.33 -7.70
C ASP A 163 -9.48 -11.24 -7.60
N ALA A 164 -8.69 -11.36 -8.67
CA ALA A 164 -7.50 -12.20 -8.63
C ALA A 164 -6.41 -11.61 -7.73
N TRP A 165 -6.32 -10.28 -7.63
CA TRP A 165 -5.44 -9.63 -6.66
C TRP A 165 -5.86 -9.96 -5.22
N LEU A 166 -7.16 -9.91 -4.92
CA LEU A 166 -7.70 -10.27 -3.60
C LEU A 166 -7.43 -11.73 -3.30
N ASP A 167 -7.76 -12.65 -4.22
CA ASP A 167 -7.54 -14.08 -4.04
C ASP A 167 -6.06 -14.39 -3.79
N TYR A 168 -5.15 -13.80 -4.57
CA TYR A 168 -3.72 -13.98 -4.39
C TYR A 168 -3.25 -13.50 -3.01
N ASN A 169 -3.60 -12.27 -2.63
CA ASN A 169 -3.11 -11.68 -1.38
C ASN A 169 -3.77 -12.29 -0.14
N LEU A 170 -5.05 -12.65 -0.21
CA LEU A 170 -5.75 -13.36 0.86
C LEU A 170 -5.15 -14.74 1.06
N ASN A 171 -4.90 -15.50 -0.01
CA ASN A 171 -4.28 -16.82 0.10
C ASN A 171 -2.87 -16.74 0.69
N LEU A 172 -2.08 -15.74 0.31
CA LEU A 172 -0.75 -15.51 0.88
C LEU A 172 -0.84 -15.27 2.39
N GLU A 173 -1.67 -14.32 2.83
CA GLU A 173 -1.81 -13.96 4.25
C GLU A 173 -2.47 -15.07 5.10
N LEU A 174 -3.33 -15.92 4.50
CA LEU A 174 -3.91 -17.08 5.17
C LEU A 174 -2.90 -18.22 5.32
N THR A 175 -2.03 -18.41 4.33
CA THR A 175 -1.05 -19.51 4.29
C THR A 175 0.16 -19.25 5.19
N GLU A 176 0.60 -18.00 5.35
CA GLU A 176 1.69 -17.62 6.27
C GLU A 176 1.42 -17.93 7.76
N ARG A 177 0.25 -18.49 8.12
CA ARG A 177 -0.06 -19.00 9.47
C ARG A 177 0.28 -20.47 9.72
N PHE A 178 0.65 -21.24 8.68
CA PHE A 178 0.89 -22.69 8.79
C PHE A 178 2.36 -23.09 8.62
N LEU A 179 3.28 -22.13 8.56
CA LEU A 179 4.74 -22.30 8.61
C LEU A 179 5.30 -21.59 9.84
#